data_AF-M0QLN5-F1
#
_entry.id   AF-M0QLN5-F1
#
_cell.length_a   1.000
_cell.length_b   1.000
_cell.length_c   1.000
_cell.angle_alpha   90.00
_cell.angle_beta   90.00
_cell.angle_gamma   90.00
#
_symmetry.space_group_name_H-M   'P 1'
#
loop_
_entity.id
_entity.type
_entity.pdbx_description
1 polymer ?
#
loop_
_entity_poly.entity_id
_entity_poly.type
_entity_poly.pdbx_seq_one_letter_code
_entity_poly.pdbx_strand_id
1 'polypeptide(L)' 'MTEDDQAKIDFVWRWMTFGGAGADDIFTTFGLRPREFYTRTAAIAGQAARSARGDEPVLWRIEHHCTVNARHYP' A
#
# COMPACT_ATOMS: atom_id res chain seq x y z
N MET A 1 -8.79 -3.10 10.96
CA MET A 1 -8.66 -2.74 9.54
C MET A 1 -10.01 -2.22 9.09
N THR A 2 -10.04 -1.01 8.53
CA THR A 2 -11.26 -0.36 8.03
C THR A 2 -11.50 -0.72 6.55
N GLU A 3 -12.66 -0.35 6.00
CA GLU A 3 -12.96 -0.52 4.56
C GLU A 3 -12.00 0.29 3.68
N ASP A 4 -11.63 1.50 4.12
CA ASP A 4 -10.63 2.35 3.45
C ASP A 4 -9.23 1.71 3.48
N ASP A 5 -8.84 1.11 4.61
CA ASP A 5 -7.57 0.40 4.72
C ASP A 5 -7.51 -0.76 3.72
N GLN A 6 -8.58 -1.56 3.65
CA GLN A 6 -8.66 -2.70 2.73
C GLN A 6 -8.62 -2.22 1.27
N ALA A 7 -9.34 -1.15 0.92
CA ALA A 7 -9.32 -0.59 -0.43
C ALA A 7 -7.91 -0.16 -0.88
N LYS A 8 -7.08 0.39 0.03
CA LYS A 8 -5.69 0.74 -0.26
C LYS A 8 -4.82 -0.50 -0.50
N ILE A 9 -5.01 -1.56 0.28
CA ILE A 9 -4.30 -2.84 0.14
C ILE A 9 -4.65 -3.50 -1.21
N ASP A 10 -5.94 -3.61 -1.55
CA ASP A 10 -6.40 -4.16 -2.82
C ASP A 10 -5.91 -3.37 -4.02
N PHE A 11 -5.92 -2.04 -3.91
CA PHE A 11 -5.40 -1.17 -4.96
C PHE A 11 -3.90 -1.40 -5.19
N VAL A 12 -3.08 -1.41 -4.13
CA VAL A 12 -1.65 -1.70 -4.29
C VAL A 12 -1.43 -3.09 -4.87
N TRP A 13 -2.14 -4.10 -4.36
CA TRP A 13 -2.03 -5.48 -4.85
C TRP A 13 -2.27 -5.57 -6.36
N ARG A 14 -3.31 -4.90 -6.86
CA ARG A 14 -3.65 -4.84 -8.28
C ARG A 14 -2.57 -4.20 -9.14
N TRP A 15 -1.95 -3.12 -8.66
CA TRP A 15 -0.96 -2.34 -9.43
C TRP A 15 0.49 -2.81 -9.24
N MET A 16 0.76 -3.64 -8.24
CA MET A 16 2.10 -4.10 -7.89
C MET A 16 2.78 -4.84 -9.06
N THR A 17 2.04 -5.62 -9.85
CA THR A 17 2.55 -6.31 -11.05
C THR A 17 3.06 -5.34 -12.12
N PHE A 18 2.58 -4.11 -12.13
CA PHE A 18 2.97 -3.07 -13.10
C PHE A 18 4.01 -2.10 -12.54
N GLY A 19 4.60 -2.40 -11.38
CA GLY A 19 5.58 -1.56 -10.71
C GLY A 19 4.99 -0.54 -9.73
N GLY A 20 3.66 -0.48 -9.59
CA GLY A 20 2.95 0.46 -8.74
C GLY A 20 1.95 1.31 -9.52
N ALA A 21 1.08 2.02 -8.80
CA ALA A 21 0.11 2.91 -9.41
C ALA A 21 0.72 4.28 -9.72
N GLY A 22 0.23 4.92 -10.79
CA GLY A 22 0.60 6.27 -11.17
C GLY A 22 0.14 7.31 -10.15
N ALA A 23 0.81 8.46 -10.12
CA ALA A 23 0.50 9.52 -9.17
C ALA A 23 -0.93 10.08 -9.33
N ASP A 24 -1.41 10.17 -10.58
CA ASP A 24 -2.76 10.64 -10.89
C ASP A 24 -3.83 9.64 -10.44
N ASP A 25 -3.62 8.34 -10.69
CA ASP A 25 -4.54 7.29 -10.24
C ASP A 25 -4.70 7.26 -8.71
N ILE A 26 -3.59 7.42 -7.98
CA ILE A 26 -3.61 7.49 -6.52
C ILE A 26 -4.38 8.72 -6.05
N PHE A 27 -4.10 9.88 -6.64
CA PHE A 27 -4.74 11.13 -6.26
C PHE A 27 -6.24 11.11 -6.58
N THR A 28 -6.63 10.63 -7.75
CA THR A 28 -8.02 10.53 -8.18
C THR A 28 -8.81 9.52 -7.35
N THR A 29 -8.18 8.41 -6.93
CA THR A 29 -8.86 7.35 -6.16
C THR A 29 -8.95 7.66 -4.67
N PHE A 30 -7.89 8.19 -4.05
CA PHE A 30 -7.78 8.33 -2.60
C PHE A 30 -7.64 9.78 -2.11
N GLY A 31 -7.50 10.75 -3.02
CA GLY A 31 -7.26 12.16 -2.65
C GLY A 31 -5.89 12.41 -2.01
N LEU A 32 -4.98 11.43 -2.06
CA LEU A 32 -3.68 11.48 -1.39
C LEU A 32 -2.55 11.74 -2.38
N ARG A 33 -1.48 12.39 -1.92
CA ARG A 33 -0.20 12.40 -2.65
C ARG A 33 0.42 11.00 -2.61
N PRO A 34 1.18 10.58 -3.64
CA PRO A 34 1.72 9.22 -3.73
C PRO A 34 2.56 8.82 -2.52
N ARG A 35 3.47 9.69 -2.07
CA ARG A 35 4.31 9.45 -0.90
C ARG A 35 3.47 9.17 0.35
N GLU A 36 2.42 9.97 0.57
CA GLU A 36 1.52 9.79 1.70
C GLU A 36 0.73 8.49 1.60
N PHE A 37 0.17 8.21 0.42
CA PHE A 37 -0.55 6.96 0.15
C PHE A 37 0.32 5.75 0.45
N TYR A 38 1.50 5.64 -0.17
CA TYR A 38 2.39 4.50 0.04
C TYR A 38 2.86 4.40 1.50
N THR A 39 3.14 5.52 2.18
CA THR A 39 3.52 5.51 3.59
C THR A 39 2.41 4.95 4.48
N ARG A 40 1.17 5.40 4.28
CA ARG A 40 0.00 4.93 5.05
C ARG A 40 -0.29 3.46 4.76
N THR A 41 -0.27 3.06 3.49
CA THR A 41 -0.53 1.66 3.09
C THR A 41 0.54 0.70 3.60
N ALA A 42 1.82 1.11 3.65
CA ALA A 42 2.88 0.31 4.28
C ALA A 42 2.62 0.06 5.76
N ALA A 43 2.20 1.09 6.50
CA ALA A 43 1.88 0.97 7.92
C ALA A 43 0.68 0.03 8.15
N ILE A 44 -0.38 0.16 7.34
CA ILE A 44 -1.56 -0.72 7.38
C ILE A 44 -1.15 -2.17 7.13
N ALA A 45 -0.44 -2.43 6.03
CA ALA A 45 -0.01 -3.77 5.64
C ALA A 45 0.88 -4.41 6.72
N GLY A 46 1.84 -3.65 7.24
CA GLY A 46 2.71 -4.14 8.31
C GLY A 46 1.97 -4.41 9.62
N GLN A 47 0.99 -3.58 10.00
CA GLN A 47 0.19 -3.83 11.20
C GLN A 47 -0.69 -5.07 11.04
N ALA A 48 -1.31 -5.23 9.87
CA ALA A 48 -2.12 -6.39 9.53
C ALA A 48 -1.28 -7.67 9.51
N ALA A 49 -0.10 -7.65 8.89
CA ALA A 49 0.83 -8.78 8.83
C ALA A 49 1.26 -9.26 10.23
N ARG A 50 1.48 -8.33 11.17
CA ARG A 50 1.84 -8.65 12.56
C ARG A 50 0.65 -9.18 13.38
N SER A 51 -0.57 -8.84 12.99
CA SER A 51 -1.81 -9.19 13.71
C SER A 51 -2.43 -10.50 13.22
N ALA A 52 -2.26 -10.83 11.94
CA ALA A 52 -2.52 -12.17 11.43
C ALA A 52 -1.57 -13.13 12.16
N ARG A 53 -2.08 -14.22 12.75
CA ARG A 53 -1.30 -15.22 13.52
C ARG A 53 -0.29 -16.03 12.69
N GLY A 54 0.20 -15.49 11.58
CA GLY A 54 1.14 -16.11 10.67
C GLY A 54 1.60 -15.11 9.62
N ASP A 55 2.82 -15.32 9.17
CA ASP A 55 3.49 -14.65 8.04
C ASP A 55 2.53 -14.63 6.83
N GLU A 56 1.72 -13.58 6.68
CA GLU A 56 0.86 -13.47 5.50
C GLU A 56 1.71 -12.88 4.37
N PRO A 57 2.21 -13.72 3.44
CA PRO A 57 3.29 -13.32 2.52
C PRO A 57 2.86 -12.20 1.57
N VAL A 58 1.54 -12.01 1.40
CA VAL A 58 0.97 -10.94 0.59
C VAL A 58 1.12 -9.58 1.28
N LEU A 59 0.79 -9.47 2.57
CA LEU A 59 0.87 -8.21 3.31
C LEU A 59 2.31 -7.75 3.48
N TRP A 60 3.24 -8.69 3.72
CA TRP A 60 4.67 -8.37 3.76
C TRP A 60 5.16 -7.82 2.41
N ARG A 61 4.75 -8.43 1.28
CA ARG A 61 5.09 -7.94 -0.06
C ARG A 61 4.55 -6.54 -0.31
N ILE A 62 3.32 -6.27 0.12
CA ILE A 62 2.68 -4.96 0.00
C ILE A 62 3.41 -3.92 0.88
N GLU A 63 3.73 -4.24 2.14
CA GLU A 63 4.52 -3.37 3.02
C GLU A 63 5.86 -2.99 2.38
N HIS A 64 6.59 -3.99 1.86
CA HIS A 64 7.87 -3.77 1.21
C HIS A 64 7.74 -2.90 -0.04
N HIS A 65 6.80 -3.21 -0.93
CA HIS A 65 6.56 -2.45 -2.16
C HIS A 65 6.22 -0.98 -1.89
N CYS A 66 5.33 -0.74 -0.92
CA CYS A 66 4.94 0.60 -0.52
C CYS A 66 6.10 1.36 0.11
N THR A 67 6.92 0.70 0.94
CA THR A 67 8.10 1.33 1.55
C THR A 67 9.12 1.78 0.49
N VAL A 68 9.32 0.98 -0.56
CA VAL A 68 10.20 1.33 -1.67
C VAL A 68 9.61 2.49 -2.49
N ASN A 69 8.34 2.42 -2.85
CA ASN A 69 7.69 3.47 -3.63
C ASN A 69 7.59 4.80 -2.89
N ALA A 70 7.33 4.79 -1.57
CA ALA A 70 7.30 6.01 -0.76
C ALA A 70 8.63 6.80 -0.81
N ARG A 71 9.75 6.13 -1.09
CA ARG A 71 11.07 6.78 -1.28
C ARG A 71 11.29 7.31 -2.69
N HIS A 72 10.55 6.80 -3.67
CA HIS A 72 10.63 7.25 -5.06
C HIS A 72 9.92 8.60 -5.26
N TYR A 73 8.87 8.87 -4.49
CA TYR A 73 8.13 10.12 -4.53
C TYR A 73 8.68 11.09 -3.46
N PRO A 74 9.23 12.27 -3.84
CA PRO A 74 9.74 13.26 -2.90
C PRO A 74 8.64 13.93 -2.06
#